data_AF-A0A1I3QGF1-F1
#
_entry.id   AF-A0A1I3QGF1-F1
#
_cell.length_a   1.000
_cell.length_b   1.000
_cell.length_c   1.000
_cell.angle_alpha   90.00
_cell.angle_beta   90.00
_cell.angle_gamma   90.00
#
_symmetry.space_group_name_H-M   'P 1'
#
loop_
_entity.id
_entity.type
_entity.pdbx_description
1 polymer ?
#
loop_
_entity_poly.entity_id
_entity_poly.type
_entity_poly.pdbx_seq_one_letter_code
_entity_poly.pdbx_strand_id
1 'polypeptide(L)'
;MTTNDNAARLQANKDVVTRLMSRLFDPATSDTPETRALMTENYIQHNPNFADGPDSVMRFPHTEKARAMFGVLKFAGERLLIAEGDYVMMMQPVYRDKGDGSGESFVSFWFDLWRMEDGKAAEHWDYADWDPDLAGKLHG
;
A
#
# COMPACT_ATOMS: atom_id res chain seq x y z
N MET A 1 -3.35 1.62 -29.46
CA MET A 1 -4.21 2.18 -28.39
C MET A 1 -4.62 3.58 -28.79
N THR A 2 -5.90 3.89 -28.74
CA THR A 2 -6.37 5.27 -28.84
C THR A 2 -6.10 6.02 -27.54
N THR A 3 -6.14 7.36 -27.55
CA THR A 3 -6.01 8.18 -26.33
C THR A 3 -7.07 7.83 -25.27
N ASN A 4 -8.28 7.45 -25.70
CA ASN A 4 -9.37 7.02 -24.83
C ASN A 4 -9.09 5.66 -24.17
N ASP A 5 -8.51 4.70 -24.90
CA ASP A 5 -8.12 3.40 -24.34
C ASP A 5 -7.02 3.56 -23.27
N ASN A 6 -6.10 4.50 -23.49
CA ASN A 6 -5.05 4.77 -22.51
C ASN A 6 -5.60 5.43 -21.24
N ALA A 7 -6.50 6.41 -21.37
CA ALA A 7 -7.13 7.05 -20.21
C ALA A 7 -7.95 6.04 -19.38
N ALA A 8 -8.71 5.16 -20.04
CA ALA A 8 -9.46 4.11 -19.37
C ALA A 8 -8.54 3.12 -18.64
N ARG A 9 -7.42 2.72 -19.26
CA ARG A 9 -6.42 1.84 -18.64
C ARG A 9 -5.79 2.49 -17.41
N LEU A 10 -5.39 3.76 -17.50
CA LEU A 10 -4.81 4.50 -16.37
C LEU A 10 -5.81 4.60 -15.21
N GLN A 11 -7.09 4.84 -15.49
CA GLN A 11 -8.12 4.87 -14.46
C GLN A 11 -8.32 3.48 -13.82
N ALA A 12 -8.40 2.41 -14.62
CA ALA A 12 -8.52 1.05 -14.10
C ALA A 12 -7.35 0.68 -13.18
N ASN A 13 -6.13 1.09 -13.53
CA ASN A 13 -4.96 0.89 -12.68
C ASN A 13 -5.07 1.63 -11.33
N LYS A 14 -5.56 2.88 -11.34
CA LYS A 14 -5.85 3.64 -10.10
C LYS A 14 -6.91 2.94 -9.25
N ASP A 15 -7.92 2.36 -9.87
CA ASP A 15 -9.00 1.65 -9.17
C ASP A 15 -8.48 0.37 -8.49
N VAL A 16 -7.58 -0.36 -9.16
CA VAL A 16 -6.89 -1.53 -8.59
C VAL A 16 -6.09 -1.14 -7.34
N VAL A 17 -5.25 -0.10 -7.42
CA VAL A 17 -4.46 0.38 -6.28
C VAL A 17 -5.36 0.88 -5.14
N THR A 18 -6.42 1.62 -5.47
CA THR A 18 -7.38 2.09 -4.46
C THR A 18 -8.03 0.94 -3.73
N ARG A 19 -8.48 -0.08 -4.47
CA ARG A 19 -9.11 -1.27 -3.91
C ARG A 19 -8.12 -2.09 -3.10
N LEU A 20 -6.89 -2.25 -3.58
CA LEU A 20 -5.83 -2.96 -2.87
C LEU A 20 -5.57 -2.31 -1.52
N MET A 21 -5.31 -0.99 -1.49
CA MET A 21 -5.08 -0.27 -0.24
C MET A 21 -6.25 -0.39 0.73
N SER A 22 -7.49 -0.15 0.26
CA SER A 22 -8.66 -0.26 1.13
C SER A 22 -8.83 -1.65 1.76
N ARG A 23 -8.42 -2.71 1.07
CA ARG A 23 -8.48 -4.08 1.59
C ARG A 23 -7.32 -4.42 2.53
N LEU A 24 -6.13 -3.87 2.27
CA LEU A 24 -4.95 -4.10 3.12
C LEU A 24 -4.99 -3.35 4.46
N PHE A 25 -5.99 -2.50 4.73
CA PHE A 25 -6.19 -1.88 6.05
C PHE A 25 -7.13 -2.67 6.98
N ASP A 26 -7.76 -3.75 6.49
CA ASP A 26 -8.75 -4.51 7.26
C ASP A 26 -8.47 -6.02 7.19
N PRO A 27 -8.15 -6.69 8.31
CA PRO A 27 -7.92 -8.14 8.35
C PRO A 27 -9.12 -8.98 7.88
N ALA A 28 -10.35 -8.43 7.90
CA ALA A 28 -11.51 -9.13 7.35
C ALA A 28 -11.48 -9.19 5.80
N THR A 29 -10.64 -8.37 5.17
CA THR A 29 -10.58 -8.27 3.71
C THR A 29 -9.18 -8.47 3.13
N SER A 30 -8.11 -8.41 3.92
CA SER A 30 -6.73 -8.44 3.41
C SER A 30 -6.31 -9.81 2.90
N ASP A 31 -6.59 -10.89 3.63
CA ASP A 31 -6.22 -12.26 3.25
C ASP A 31 -7.39 -13.02 2.62
N THR A 32 -7.81 -12.58 1.43
CA THR A 32 -8.92 -13.21 0.69
C THR A 32 -8.58 -13.39 -0.80
N PRO A 33 -9.29 -14.29 -1.52
CA PRO A 33 -9.12 -14.46 -2.96
C PRO A 33 -9.31 -13.16 -3.75
N GLU A 34 -10.21 -12.27 -3.33
CA GLU A 34 -10.44 -10.98 -3.99
C GLU A 34 -9.26 -10.03 -3.84
N THR A 35 -8.56 -10.02 -2.70
CA THR A 35 -7.32 -9.23 -2.54
C THR A 35 -6.20 -9.86 -3.33
N ARG A 36 -6.04 -11.18 -3.25
CA ARG A 36 -5.03 -11.92 -3.98
C ARG A 36 -5.12 -11.66 -5.49
N ALA A 37 -6.33 -11.57 -6.04
CA ALA A 37 -6.58 -11.35 -7.46
C ALA A 37 -6.11 -9.98 -7.97
N LEU A 38 -5.88 -9.00 -7.08
CA LEU A 38 -5.40 -7.65 -7.42
C LEU A 38 -3.88 -7.60 -7.61
N MET A 39 -3.17 -8.66 -7.24
CA MET A 39 -1.71 -8.75 -7.31
C MET A 39 -1.28 -9.87 -8.26
N THR A 40 -0.15 -9.70 -8.93
CA THR A 40 0.46 -10.79 -9.70
C THR A 40 0.95 -11.90 -8.77
N GLU A 41 1.27 -13.06 -9.33
CA GLU A 41 1.90 -14.14 -8.57
C GLU A 41 3.32 -13.81 -8.15
N ASN A 42 4.08 -13.18 -9.04
CA ASN A 42 5.45 -12.76 -8.79
C ASN A 42 5.51 -11.31 -8.29
N TYR A 43 4.60 -10.92 -7.40
CA TYR A 43 4.56 -9.57 -6.84
C TYR A 43 5.89 -9.26 -6.14
N ILE A 44 6.59 -8.20 -6.56
CA ILE A 44 7.88 -7.81 -5.99
C ILE A 44 7.66 -6.74 -4.92
N GLN A 45 8.30 -6.90 -3.77
CA GLN A 45 8.19 -5.97 -2.65
C GLN A 45 9.56 -5.39 -2.27
N HIS A 46 9.70 -4.08 -2.46
CA HIS A 46 10.95 -3.38 -2.11
C HIS A 46 11.00 -2.93 -0.64
N ASN A 47 9.85 -2.90 0.05
CA ASN A 47 9.83 -2.72 1.50
C ASN A 47 10.54 -3.91 2.17
N PRO A 48 11.70 -3.71 2.82
CA PRO A 48 12.52 -4.82 3.28
C PRO A 48 11.84 -5.63 4.41
N ASN A 49 10.82 -5.07 5.07
CA ASN A 49 10.09 -5.75 6.14
C ASN A 49 9.14 -6.84 5.64
N PHE A 50 8.90 -6.93 4.33
CA PHE A 50 7.97 -7.84 3.70
C PHE A 50 8.72 -8.73 2.71
N ALA A 51 8.39 -10.02 2.67
CA ALA A 51 8.90 -10.90 1.62
C ALA A 51 8.24 -10.58 0.27
N ASP A 52 8.94 -10.94 -0.81
CA ASP A 52 8.34 -11.01 -2.13
C ASP A 52 7.12 -11.95 -2.15
N GLY A 53 6.28 -11.74 -3.16
CA GLY A 53 4.95 -12.33 -3.27
C GLY A 53 3.88 -11.51 -2.52
N PRO A 54 2.60 -11.74 -2.84
CA PRO A 54 1.48 -11.00 -2.23
C PRO A 54 1.21 -11.42 -0.77
N ASP A 55 1.69 -12.58 -0.38
CA ASP A 55 1.40 -13.26 0.87
C ASP A 55 1.77 -12.44 2.11
N SER A 56 2.97 -11.86 2.13
CA SER A 56 3.50 -11.10 3.27
C SER A 56 2.65 -9.86 3.56
N VAL A 57 2.29 -9.10 2.52
CA VAL A 57 1.46 -7.89 2.63
C VAL A 57 0.01 -8.22 2.99
N MET A 58 -0.54 -9.34 2.48
CA MET A 58 -1.90 -9.79 2.80
C MET A 58 -2.04 -10.24 4.26
N ARG A 59 -1.01 -10.86 4.83
CA ARG A 59 -1.01 -11.30 6.23
C ARG A 59 -0.73 -10.20 7.24
N PHE A 60 -0.05 -9.11 6.83
CA PHE A 60 0.33 -8.03 7.74
C PHE A 60 -0.81 -7.47 8.61
N PRO A 61 -2.04 -7.23 8.09
CA PRO A 61 -3.16 -6.73 8.90
C PRO A 61 -3.57 -7.63 10.08
N HIS A 62 -3.19 -8.91 10.06
CA HIS A 62 -3.44 -9.85 11.15
C HIS A 62 -2.41 -9.74 12.30
N THR A 63 -1.32 -8.99 12.11
CA THR A 63 -0.25 -8.83 13.10
C THR A 63 -0.61 -7.81 14.19
N GLU A 64 0.03 -7.95 15.35
CA GLU A 64 -0.06 -6.94 16.43
C GLU A 64 0.49 -5.58 16.00
N LYS A 65 1.54 -5.58 15.17
CA LYS A 65 2.16 -4.37 14.63
C LYS A 65 1.16 -3.58 13.79
N ALA A 66 0.44 -4.25 12.89
CA ALA A 66 -0.60 -3.61 12.09
C ALA A 66 -1.72 -3.05 12.96
N ARG A 67 -2.20 -3.79 13.97
CA ARG A 67 -3.22 -3.28 14.91
C ARG A 67 -2.76 -2.00 15.63
N ALA A 68 -1.53 -1.98 16.12
CA ALA A 68 -0.97 -0.80 16.76
C ALA A 68 -0.85 0.39 15.78
N MET A 69 -0.34 0.14 14.58
CA MET A 69 -0.16 1.14 13.54
C MET A 69 -1.51 1.71 13.07
N PHE A 70 -2.48 0.86 12.73
CA PHE A 70 -3.80 1.28 12.23
C PHE A 70 -4.64 1.97 13.31
N GLY A 71 -4.43 1.65 14.59
CA GLY A 71 -5.11 2.33 15.70
C GLY A 71 -4.75 3.82 15.81
N VAL A 72 -3.51 4.18 15.47
CA VAL A 72 -2.98 5.55 15.57
C VAL A 72 -2.92 6.28 14.22
N LEU A 73 -2.97 5.56 13.09
CA LEU A 73 -2.98 6.17 11.77
C LEU A 73 -4.24 7.01 11.56
N LYS A 74 -4.07 8.30 11.27
CA LYS A 74 -5.16 9.24 10.93
C LYS A 74 -4.88 9.91 9.60
N PHE A 75 -5.85 9.84 8.68
CA PHE A 75 -5.80 10.51 7.40
C PHE A 75 -6.21 11.98 7.56
N ALA A 76 -5.48 12.88 6.90
CA ALA A 76 -5.67 14.33 7.00
C ALA A 76 -6.37 14.96 5.78
N GLY A 77 -6.79 14.15 4.81
CA GLY A 77 -7.42 14.61 3.58
C GLY A 77 -7.55 13.50 2.53
N GLU A 78 -7.96 13.90 1.34
CA GLU A 78 -8.08 13.01 0.18
C GLU A 78 -6.70 12.53 -0.28
N ARG A 79 -6.63 11.27 -0.70
CA ARG A 79 -5.44 10.74 -1.39
C ARG A 79 -5.37 11.26 -2.81
N LEU A 80 -4.16 11.50 -3.30
CA LEU A 80 -3.89 11.79 -4.70
C LEU A 80 -3.36 10.54 -5.39
N LEU A 81 -3.85 10.27 -6.60
CA LEU A 81 -3.37 9.18 -7.45
C LEU A 81 -2.92 9.72 -8.81
N ILE A 82 -1.66 9.48 -9.14
CA ILE A 82 -1.06 9.79 -10.45
C ILE A 82 -0.79 8.46 -11.13
N ALA A 83 -1.23 8.31 -12.37
CA ALA A 83 -0.96 7.11 -13.16
C ALA A 83 -0.34 7.52 -14.50
N GLU A 84 0.76 6.87 -14.85
CA GLU A 84 1.50 7.12 -16.08
C GLU A 84 2.14 5.82 -16.56
N GLY A 85 1.96 5.49 -17.84
CA GLY A 85 2.39 4.20 -18.40
C GLY A 85 1.77 3.05 -17.59
N ASP A 86 2.64 2.24 -17.00
CA ASP A 86 2.27 1.11 -16.15
C ASP A 86 2.44 1.42 -14.66
N TYR A 87 2.63 2.68 -14.27
CA TYR A 87 2.87 3.06 -12.89
C TYR A 87 1.68 3.80 -12.28
N VAL A 88 1.46 3.59 -10.98
CA VAL A 88 0.51 4.34 -10.17
C VAL A 88 1.20 4.78 -8.88
N MET A 89 1.31 6.09 -8.67
CA MET A 89 1.77 6.67 -7.41
C MET A 89 0.57 7.12 -6.57
N MET A 90 0.58 6.76 -5.29
CA MET A 90 -0.34 7.27 -4.29
C MET A 90 0.38 8.24 -3.35
N MET A 91 -0.27 9.36 -3.04
CA MET A 91 0.11 10.26 -1.96
C MET A 91 -1.04 10.36 -0.98
N GLN A 92 -0.81 9.99 0.28
CA GLN A 92 -1.83 10.02 1.32
C GLN A 92 -1.42 11.02 2.42
N PRO A 93 -2.14 12.15 2.60
CA PRO A 93 -1.91 13.04 3.73
C PRO A 93 -2.28 12.33 5.03
N VAL A 94 -1.38 12.41 6.02
CA VAL A 94 -1.49 11.73 7.32
C VAL A 94 -1.07 12.67 8.45
N TYR A 95 -1.80 12.62 9.56
CA TYR A 95 -1.37 13.28 10.79
C TYR A 95 -0.20 12.49 11.41
N ARG A 96 0.78 13.23 11.93
CA ARG A 96 1.92 12.72 12.68
C ARG A 96 2.10 13.52 13.95
N ASP A 97 2.44 12.84 15.04
CA ASP A 97 2.86 13.46 16.29
C ASP A 97 4.23 14.13 16.10
N LYS A 98 4.44 15.31 16.69
CA LYS A 98 5.73 16.01 16.63
C LYS A 98 6.86 15.29 17.38
N GLY A 99 6.53 14.42 18.33
CA GLY A 99 7.49 13.66 19.14
C GLY A 99 8.21 14.49 20.20
N ASP A 100 7.79 15.74 20.45
CA ASP A 100 8.42 16.67 21.41
C ASP A 100 7.70 16.72 22.77
N GLY A 101 6.70 15.86 22.98
CA GLY A 101 5.91 15.80 24.22
C GLY A 101 4.83 16.89 24.34
N SER A 102 4.68 17.79 23.37
CA SER A 102 3.62 18.81 23.36
C SER A 102 2.22 18.24 23.11
N GLY A 103 2.13 17.05 22.51
CA GLY A 103 0.89 16.46 22.00
C GLY A 103 0.40 17.11 20.71
N GLU A 104 1.16 18.03 20.12
CA GLU A 104 0.83 18.65 18.84
C GLU A 104 1.10 17.69 17.68
N SER A 105 0.25 17.80 16.65
CA SER A 105 0.40 17.05 15.40
C SER A 105 0.68 17.98 14.22
N PHE A 106 1.29 17.44 13.18
CA PHE A 106 1.46 18.09 11.87
C PHE A 106 1.00 17.15 10.75
N VAL A 107 0.76 17.71 9.56
CA VAL A 107 0.43 16.92 8.38
C VAL A 107 1.72 16.58 7.64
N SER A 108 1.91 15.30 7.35
CA SER A 108 2.94 14.79 6.45
C SER A 108 2.28 13.98 5.34
N PHE A 109 3.08 13.44 4.41
CA PHE A 109 2.58 12.67 3.28
C PHE A 109 3.26 11.30 3.26
N TRP A 110 2.45 10.25 3.16
CA TRP A 110 2.90 8.91 2.83
C TRP A 110 2.86 8.71 1.32
N PHE A 111 3.87 8.03 0.78
CA PHE A 111 4.04 7.80 -0.64
C PHE A 111 4.21 6.31 -0.91
N ASP A 112 3.45 5.81 -1.86
CA ASP A 112 3.58 4.46 -2.38
C ASP A 112 3.57 4.51 -3.92
N LEU A 113 4.34 3.63 -4.55
CA LEU A 113 4.39 3.47 -6.00
C LEU A 113 4.14 2.00 -6.32
N TRP A 114 3.27 1.75 -7.29
CA TRP A 114 3.10 0.43 -7.88
C TRP A 114 3.47 0.44 -9.36
N ARG A 115 4.12 -0.63 -9.83
CA ARG A 115 4.09 -1.05 -11.23
C ARG A 115 2.92 -2.00 -11.43
N MET A 116 2.24 -1.84 -12.56
CA MET A 116 1.07 -2.59 -12.96
C MET A 116 1.43 -3.54 -14.10
N GLU A 117 0.81 -4.71 -14.11
CA GLU A 117 0.98 -5.72 -15.15
C GLU A 117 -0.36 -6.44 -15.34
N ASP A 118 -0.88 -6.45 -16.57
CA ASP A 118 -2.15 -7.08 -16.91
C ASP A 118 -3.31 -6.73 -15.96
N GLY A 119 -3.37 -5.46 -15.54
CA GLY A 119 -4.40 -4.94 -14.64
C GLY A 119 -4.24 -5.34 -13.17
N LYS A 120 -3.05 -5.79 -12.76
CA LYS A 120 -2.72 -6.17 -11.38
C LYS A 120 -1.49 -5.43 -10.89
N ALA A 121 -1.37 -5.26 -9.58
CA ALA A 121 -0.14 -4.76 -8.96
C ALA A 121 0.95 -5.83 -9.08
N ALA A 122 2.11 -5.47 -9.63
CA ALA A 122 3.21 -6.37 -9.90
C ALA A 122 4.46 -6.08 -9.08
N GLU A 123 4.64 -4.84 -8.65
CA GLU A 123 5.82 -4.40 -7.92
C GLU A 123 5.48 -3.17 -7.10
N HIS A 124 6.07 -3.03 -5.92
CA HIS A 124 5.76 -1.95 -5.00
C HIS A 124 6.99 -1.36 -4.31
N TRP A 125 6.95 -0.03 -4.15
CA TRP A 125 7.89 0.76 -3.37
C TRP A 125 7.15 1.67 -2.40
N ASP A 126 7.62 1.71 -1.17
CA ASP A 126 7.28 2.71 -0.17
C ASP A 126 8.54 3.13 0.61
N TYR A 127 8.36 4.10 1.51
CA TYR A 127 9.38 4.36 2.53
C TYR A 127 9.28 3.33 3.64
N ALA A 128 10.41 2.77 4.04
CA ALA A 128 10.49 1.88 5.17
C ALA A 128 11.84 1.97 5.89
N ASP A 129 11.77 2.07 7.22
CA ASP A 129 12.89 1.71 8.07
C ASP A 129 12.87 0.21 8.33
N TRP A 130 14.06 -0.40 8.43
CA TRP A 130 14.18 -1.82 8.77
C TRP A 130 13.70 -2.10 10.18
N ASP A 131 12.72 -3.02 10.31
CA ASP A 131 12.17 -3.53 11.55
C ASP A 131 12.41 -5.06 11.58
N PRO A 132 13.43 -5.53 12.33
CA PRO A 132 13.78 -6.95 12.35
C PRO A 132 12.68 -7.84 12.94
N ASP A 133 11.86 -7.33 13.86
CA ASP A 133 10.78 -8.09 14.49
C ASP A 133 9.62 -8.29 13.50
N LEU A 134 9.34 -7.27 12.68
CA LEU A 134 8.35 -7.36 11.62
C LEU A 134 8.84 -8.27 10.49
N ALA A 135 10.08 -8.06 10.03
CA ALA A 135 10.68 -8.84 8.96
C ALA A 135 10.70 -10.34 9.31
N GLY A 136 11.13 -10.72 10.51
CA GLY A 136 11.17 -12.11 10.94
C GLY A 136 9.80 -12.83 10.91
N LYS A 137 8.69 -12.10 11.05
CA LYS A 137 7.33 -12.67 11.02
C LYS A 137 6.74 -12.77 9.61
N LEU A 138 7.17 -11.91 8.69
CA LEU A 138 6.60 -11.82 7.34
C LEU A 138 7.44 -12.51 6.27
N HIS A 139 8.70 -12.82 6.57
CA HIS A 139 9.59 -13.62 5.74
C HIS A 139 9.60 -15.13 6.05
N GLY A 140 8.93 -15.55 7.13
CA GLY A 140 8.75 -16.95 7.54
C GLY A 140 7.36 -17.49 7.25
#